data_AF-E3LBK9-F1
#
_entry.id   AF-E3LBK9-F1
#
_cell.length_a   1.000
_cell.length_b   1.000
_cell.length_c   1.000
_cell.angle_alpha   90.00
_cell.angle_beta   90.00
_cell.angle_gamma   90.00
#
_symmetry.space_group_name_H-M   'P 1'
#
loop_
_entity.id
_entity.type
_entity.pdbx_description
1 polymer ?
#
loop_
_entity_poly.entity_id
_entity_poly.type
_entity_poly.pdbx_seq_one_letter_code
_entity_poly.pdbx_strand_id
1 'polypeptide(L)'
;FSKELPTKTSIKQLPPDVANFVSLSQGKSRLTNPESLLFVLEKSTDKKPVQIDLTYQHPDPEVQEEYEDSSSDSEPNFEKSETRLEKRNDTSNRNSSIGLSGSNTQSKWALGGLACTMPSHGAVGLKTQLGFLGQGTLSSVHINKDGWIYGQRLIFETNNIPNQSLFRKVSFVCADTQPITLRVNQDQVIGQGSMRITYKAVVKIVEGNGEVTLVDYVAKKRFHDLTPSVEKHATDALMYEASALLLDSFKKVLSRCRALHKAYRKKLQLLEVIRHAVVVTGDVDIPSEVYFIEAALKGKYVKYSSNTDFNVDEEEEGIDPIICRLMNTFTHWSYHESAGQQLICDLQGVGPIITDPQIIDVDQTRWADGNNSNYGIRKFVEDHECNELCELLELSPPEQIEEEHKQSSISKANLSNNPSKKKR
;
A
#
# COMPACT_ATOMS: atom_id res chain seq x y z
N PHE A 1 45.50 -0.59 -30.60
CA PHE A 1 45.93 -2.01 -30.65
C PHE A 1 47.19 -2.14 -31.49
N SER A 2 48.19 -2.91 -31.05
CA SER A 2 49.47 -3.11 -31.77
C SER A 2 49.24 -3.78 -33.13
N LYS A 3 50.04 -3.42 -34.15
CA LYS A 3 50.00 -4.03 -35.50
C LYS A 3 50.43 -5.51 -35.51
N GLU A 4 50.91 -6.03 -34.38
CA GLU A 4 51.39 -7.41 -34.22
C GLU A 4 50.29 -8.41 -33.79
N LEU A 5 49.08 -7.94 -33.45
CA LEU A 5 47.95 -8.79 -33.03
C LEU A 5 47.42 -9.75 -34.12
N PRO A 6 47.29 -9.35 -35.40
CA PRO A 6 46.70 -10.21 -36.44
C PRO A 6 47.62 -11.33 -36.91
N THR A 7 48.93 -11.24 -36.68
CA THR A 7 49.89 -12.28 -37.09
C THR A 7 49.99 -13.44 -36.09
N LYS A 8 49.40 -13.28 -34.89
CA LYS A 8 49.44 -14.27 -33.79
C LYS A 8 48.06 -14.76 -33.34
N THR A 9 46.98 -14.29 -33.97
CA THR A 9 45.59 -14.66 -33.62
C THR A 9 44.75 -14.90 -34.87
N SER A 10 43.63 -15.61 -34.76
CA SER A 10 42.72 -15.91 -35.89
C SER A 10 41.84 -14.73 -36.32
N ILE A 11 42.02 -13.55 -35.70
CA ILE A 11 41.21 -12.34 -35.91
C ILE A 11 41.72 -11.58 -37.14
N LYS A 12 40.94 -11.58 -38.22
CA LYS A 12 41.34 -10.98 -39.51
C LYS A 12 41.02 -9.49 -39.64
N GLN A 13 40.01 -8.99 -38.93
CA GLN A 13 39.63 -7.57 -38.94
C GLN A 13 38.96 -7.18 -37.62
N LEU A 14 39.28 -6.00 -37.08
CA LEU A 14 38.67 -5.50 -35.83
C LEU A 14 37.35 -4.76 -36.13
N PRO A 15 36.36 -4.80 -35.24
CA PRO A 15 35.10 -4.07 -35.41
C PRO A 15 35.31 -2.55 -35.35
N PRO A 16 34.42 -1.75 -35.96
CA PRO A 16 34.63 -0.31 -36.14
C PRO A 16 34.64 0.50 -34.83
N ASP A 17 34.00 0.02 -33.77
CA ASP A 17 33.98 0.69 -32.46
C ASP A 17 34.52 -0.23 -31.35
N VAL A 18 35.85 -0.30 -31.26
CA VAL A 18 36.58 -1.27 -30.43
C VAL A 18 36.40 -1.01 -28.93
N ALA A 19 36.06 0.22 -28.53
CA ALA A 19 35.90 0.61 -27.13
C ALA A 19 34.74 -0.14 -26.43
N ASN A 20 33.70 -0.52 -27.18
CA ASN A 20 32.55 -1.26 -26.65
C ASN A 20 32.86 -2.72 -26.26
N PHE A 21 34.04 -3.19 -26.62
CA PHE A 21 34.50 -4.57 -26.43
C PHE A 21 35.66 -4.66 -25.44
N VAL A 22 35.96 -3.55 -24.74
CA VAL A 22 37.00 -3.46 -23.72
C VAL A 22 36.36 -3.29 -22.35
N SER A 23 36.91 -3.94 -21.33
CA SER A 23 36.43 -3.86 -19.95
C SER A 23 37.52 -3.98 -18.90
N LEU A 24 37.23 -3.56 -17.67
CA LEU A 24 38.08 -3.85 -16.52
C LEU A 24 37.72 -5.22 -15.95
N SER A 25 38.70 -5.89 -15.33
CA SER A 25 38.52 -7.23 -14.76
C SER A 25 39.48 -7.47 -13.60
N GLN A 26 39.12 -8.37 -12.70
CA GLN A 26 40.01 -8.89 -11.66
C GLN A 26 40.12 -10.41 -11.89
N GLY A 27 41.27 -10.89 -12.39
CA GLY A 27 41.40 -12.27 -12.85
C GLY A 27 40.49 -12.55 -14.06
N LYS A 28 39.66 -13.61 -14.01
CA LYS A 28 38.74 -13.98 -15.11
C LYS A 28 37.38 -13.27 -15.04
N SER A 29 37.11 -12.48 -14.00
CA SER A 29 35.81 -11.85 -13.76
C SER A 29 35.82 -10.38 -14.19
N ARG A 30 34.87 -10.01 -15.05
CA ARG A 30 34.69 -8.64 -15.55
C ARG A 30 34.06 -7.74 -14.48
N LEU A 31 34.63 -6.56 -14.30
CA LEU A 31 34.11 -5.49 -13.46
C LEU A 31 33.25 -4.57 -14.32
N THR A 32 31.95 -4.58 -14.03
CA THR A 32 30.94 -4.02 -14.93
C THR A 32 30.38 -2.68 -14.48
N ASN A 33 30.67 -2.26 -13.25
CA ASN A 33 30.27 -0.94 -12.74
C ASN A 33 31.24 -0.38 -11.67
N PRO A 34 31.14 0.93 -11.38
CA PRO A 34 32.02 1.61 -10.43
C PRO A 34 31.92 1.10 -8.99
N GLU A 35 30.75 0.66 -8.54
CA GLU A 35 30.53 0.15 -7.18
C GLU A 35 31.26 -1.19 -6.95
N SER A 36 31.29 -2.06 -7.97
CA SER A 36 32.05 -3.32 -7.93
C SER A 36 33.55 -3.06 -7.92
N LEU A 37 34.01 -2.01 -8.61
CA LEU A 37 35.40 -1.57 -8.58
C LEU A 37 35.76 -1.00 -7.18
N LEU A 38 34.90 -0.16 -6.60
CA LEU A 38 35.10 0.40 -5.26
C LEU A 38 35.12 -0.71 -4.19
N PHE A 39 34.21 -1.68 -4.25
CA PHE A 39 34.16 -2.83 -3.33
C PHE A 39 35.42 -3.72 -3.40
N VAL A 40 36.01 -3.87 -4.59
CA VAL A 40 37.25 -4.63 -4.79
C VAL A 40 38.48 -3.83 -4.29
N LEU A 41 38.48 -2.51 -4.47
CA LEU A 41 39.54 -1.62 -4.00
C LEU A 41 39.53 -1.45 -2.48
N GLU A 42 38.34 -1.42 -1.83
CA GLU A 42 38.20 -1.35 -0.36
C GLU A 42 38.75 -2.59 0.37
N LYS A 43 38.89 -3.72 -0.33
CA LYS A 43 39.49 -4.96 0.19
C LYS A 43 41.02 -5.00 0.04
N SER A 44 41.62 -4.02 -0.63
CA SER A 44 43.07 -3.91 -0.81
C SER A 44 43.75 -3.38 0.44
N THR A 45 44.90 -3.96 0.81
CA THR A 45 45.72 -3.47 1.94
C THR A 45 47.19 -3.41 1.52
N ASP A 46 48.00 -2.61 2.22
CA ASP A 46 49.43 -2.45 1.91
C ASP A 46 50.24 -3.76 1.94
N LYS A 47 49.73 -4.79 2.65
CA LYS A 47 50.34 -6.14 2.69
C LYS A 47 49.78 -7.11 1.64
N LYS A 48 48.62 -6.81 1.04
CA LYS A 48 47.99 -7.64 0.00
C LYS A 48 47.25 -6.76 -1.02
N PRO A 49 47.98 -6.23 -2.02
CA PRO A 49 47.40 -5.34 -3.01
C PRO A 49 46.53 -6.11 -4.00
N VAL A 50 45.46 -5.48 -4.46
CA VAL A 50 44.55 -6.03 -5.47
C VAL A 50 44.97 -5.57 -6.88
N GLN A 51 45.09 -6.50 -7.82
CA GLN A 51 45.42 -6.23 -9.23
C GLN A 51 44.15 -6.19 -10.10
N ILE A 52 44.03 -5.16 -10.95
CA ILE A 52 42.94 -4.98 -11.93
C ILE A 52 43.52 -4.87 -13.34
N ASP A 53 42.98 -5.64 -14.28
CA ASP A 53 43.46 -5.76 -15.67
C ASP A 53 42.45 -5.19 -16.68
N LEU A 54 42.93 -4.69 -17.83
CA LEU A 54 42.11 -4.24 -18.96
C LEU A 54 42.00 -5.36 -20.00
N THR A 55 40.78 -5.83 -20.28
CA THR A 55 40.49 -6.98 -21.15
C THR A 55 39.71 -6.59 -22.40
N TYR A 56 39.96 -7.28 -23.52
CA TYR A 56 39.28 -7.08 -24.81
C TYR A 56 38.65 -8.40 -25.29
N GLN A 57 37.37 -8.36 -25.68
CA GLN A 57 36.63 -9.53 -26.16
C GLN A 57 36.16 -9.33 -27.59
N HIS A 58 36.70 -10.13 -28.52
CA HIS A 58 36.35 -10.05 -29.93
C HIS A 58 34.98 -10.72 -30.19
N PRO A 59 34.03 -10.08 -30.89
CA PRO A 59 32.71 -10.65 -31.13
C PRO A 59 32.79 -11.77 -32.19
N ASP A 60 32.64 -13.02 -31.76
CA ASP A 60 32.55 -14.20 -32.62
C ASP A 60 31.09 -14.68 -32.69
N PRO A 61 30.48 -14.83 -33.89
CA PRO A 61 29.06 -15.16 -34.03
C PRO A 61 28.63 -16.61 -33.72
N GLU A 62 29.54 -17.53 -33.33
CA GLU A 62 29.23 -18.92 -33.01
C GLU A 62 30.01 -19.38 -31.74
N VAL A 63 29.35 -20.05 -30.77
CA VAL A 63 29.83 -20.62 -29.46
C VAL A 63 29.63 -19.69 -28.23
N GLN A 64 28.71 -19.92 -27.26
CA GLN A 64 28.46 -21.02 -26.30
C GLN A 64 29.57 -21.21 -25.23
N GLU A 65 29.30 -20.92 -23.95
CA GLU A 65 30.20 -21.29 -22.83
C GLU A 65 29.59 -22.42 -21.97
N GLU A 66 30.14 -23.63 -22.12
CA GLU A 66 30.17 -24.70 -21.10
C GLU A 66 31.58 -24.72 -20.48
N TYR A 67 31.66 -24.86 -19.16
CA TYR A 67 32.90 -24.99 -18.38
C TYR A 67 33.06 -26.45 -17.94
N GLU A 68 34.21 -27.07 -18.22
CA GLU A 68 34.80 -28.12 -17.38
C GLU A 68 36.25 -28.41 -17.80
N ASP A 69 37.17 -28.54 -16.82
CA ASP A 69 38.41 -29.31 -16.98
C ASP A 69 38.88 -29.89 -15.63
N SER A 70 39.42 -31.11 -15.66
CA SER A 70 39.70 -32.01 -14.52
C SER A 70 41.09 -32.67 -14.59
N SER A 71 41.59 -33.16 -13.43
CA SER A 71 42.70 -34.11 -13.14
C SER A 71 44.11 -33.53 -12.88
N SER A 72 44.93 -33.97 -11.91
CA SER A 72 45.25 -35.35 -11.44
C SER A 72 45.87 -35.45 -9.99
N ASP A 73 46.00 -36.71 -9.53
CA ASP A 73 46.19 -37.34 -8.18
C ASP A 73 47.47 -37.05 -7.34
N SER A 74 47.49 -37.21 -5.99
CA SER A 74 47.76 -38.48 -5.25
C SER A 74 47.56 -38.43 -3.70
N GLU A 75 47.14 -39.59 -3.14
CA GLU A 75 46.70 -40.08 -1.78
C GLU A 75 47.66 -39.99 -0.53
N PRO A 76 47.39 -40.56 0.71
CA PRO A 76 46.21 -41.29 1.28
C PRO A 76 45.77 -41.00 2.77
N ASN A 77 44.66 -41.67 3.17
CA ASN A 77 44.29 -42.25 4.49
C ASN A 77 43.69 -41.38 5.63
N PHE A 78 42.44 -41.68 6.05
CA PHE A 78 42.16 -42.43 7.29
C PHE A 78 40.70 -42.95 7.42
N GLU A 79 40.63 -44.13 8.02
CA GLU A 79 39.58 -45.11 8.39
C GLU A 79 38.10 -44.75 8.69
N LYS A 80 37.24 -45.72 8.28
CA LYS A 80 36.12 -46.43 8.96
C LYS A 80 34.91 -45.57 9.47
N SER A 81 33.64 -46.00 9.39
CA SER A 81 33.08 -47.33 9.66
C SER A 81 31.60 -47.40 9.24
N GLU A 82 31.18 -48.58 8.78
CA GLU A 82 29.97 -49.34 9.20
C GLU A 82 28.54 -48.84 8.88
N THR A 83 27.86 -49.49 7.92
CA THR A 83 26.84 -50.59 8.03
C THR A 83 25.44 -50.08 8.38
N ARG A 84 24.37 -50.26 7.59
CA ARG A 84 23.70 -51.48 7.06
C ARG A 84 22.28 -51.50 7.66
N LEU A 85 21.27 -51.71 6.81
CA LEU A 85 20.01 -52.49 6.99
C LEU A 85 19.01 -51.96 5.94
N GLU A 86 18.74 -52.67 4.84
CA GLU A 86 17.79 -53.81 4.72
C GLU A 86 16.34 -53.41 5.05
N LYS A 87 15.26 -53.81 4.34
CA LYS A 87 14.98 -54.48 3.05
C LYS A 87 13.43 -54.62 2.98
N ARG A 88 12.89 -54.85 1.77
CA ARG A 88 11.57 -55.46 1.41
C ARG A 88 10.37 -54.51 1.28
N ASN A 89 9.78 -54.36 0.09
CA ASN A 89 8.81 -55.25 -0.61
C ASN A 89 7.51 -55.38 0.23
N ASP A 90 6.31 -55.04 -0.24
CA ASP A 90 5.68 -55.57 -1.44
C ASP A 90 4.47 -54.74 -1.94
N THR A 91 4.25 -54.87 -3.25
CA THR A 91 3.02 -54.75 -4.07
C THR A 91 1.65 -54.42 -3.43
N SER A 92 0.94 -53.42 -3.99
CA SER A 92 -0.44 -53.60 -4.52
C SER A 92 -1.00 -52.40 -5.28
N ASN A 93 -1.73 -52.74 -6.34
CA ASN A 93 -2.43 -51.97 -7.36
C ASN A 93 -3.44 -50.89 -6.91
N ARG A 94 -3.57 -49.88 -7.79
CA ARG A 94 -4.77 -49.09 -8.15
C ARG A 94 -5.43 -48.22 -7.07
N ASN A 95 -5.34 -46.91 -7.24
CA ASN A 95 -6.45 -46.12 -7.80
C ASN A 95 -6.02 -44.70 -8.15
N SER A 96 -6.57 -44.23 -9.26
CA SER A 96 -6.58 -42.86 -9.75
C SER A 96 -7.03 -41.86 -8.69
N SER A 97 -6.23 -40.83 -8.47
CA SER A 97 -6.73 -39.54 -7.99
C SER A 97 -5.81 -38.44 -8.49
N ILE A 98 -6.36 -37.63 -9.39
CA ILE A 98 -5.90 -36.27 -9.69
C ILE A 98 -5.79 -35.52 -8.37
N GLY A 99 -4.56 -35.27 -7.94
CA GLY A 99 -4.23 -34.51 -6.73
C GLY A 99 -3.70 -33.15 -7.13
N LEU A 100 -4.59 -32.16 -7.20
CA LEU A 100 -4.24 -30.74 -7.17
C LEU A 100 -3.52 -30.45 -5.85
N SER A 101 -2.18 -30.50 -5.86
CA SER A 101 -1.35 -30.04 -4.76
C SER A 101 -1.19 -28.52 -4.84
N GLY A 102 -2.28 -27.80 -4.53
CA GLY A 102 -2.24 -26.42 -4.10
C GLY A 102 -1.86 -26.40 -2.62
N SER A 103 -0.58 -26.32 -2.30
CA SER A 103 -0.08 -26.15 -0.94
C SER A 103 0.95 -25.04 -0.94
N ASN A 104 0.54 -23.84 -0.51
CA ASN A 104 1.30 -22.92 0.35
C ASN A 104 2.84 -22.91 0.22
N THR A 105 3.38 -22.82 -1.00
CA THR A 105 4.83 -22.90 -1.30
C THR A 105 5.45 -21.59 -1.76
N GLN A 106 4.67 -20.55 -2.06
CA GLN A 106 5.25 -19.33 -2.62
C GLN A 106 6.20 -18.60 -1.66
N SER A 107 5.94 -18.63 -0.34
CA SER A 107 6.89 -18.04 0.63
C SER A 107 8.08 -18.93 0.96
N LYS A 108 8.09 -20.20 0.51
CA LYS A 108 9.15 -21.17 0.79
C LYS A 108 10.09 -21.40 -0.38
N TRP A 109 9.73 -21.01 -1.61
CA TRP A 109 10.60 -21.16 -2.77
C TRP A 109 11.93 -20.42 -2.57
N ALA A 110 11.88 -19.17 -2.11
CA ALA A 110 13.07 -18.37 -1.80
C ALA A 110 13.86 -18.89 -0.58
N LEU A 111 13.24 -19.71 0.27
CA LEU A 111 13.85 -20.37 1.42
C LEU A 111 14.29 -21.81 1.10
N GLY A 112 14.20 -22.25 -0.16
CA GLY A 112 14.66 -23.55 -0.62
C GLY A 112 16.19 -23.67 -0.59
N GLY A 113 16.69 -24.90 -0.67
CA GLY A 113 18.13 -25.14 -0.82
C GLY A 113 18.66 -24.66 -2.18
N LEU A 114 19.99 -24.66 -2.35
CA LEU A 114 20.67 -24.19 -3.58
C LEU A 114 20.26 -24.94 -4.86
N ALA A 115 19.65 -26.12 -4.74
CA ALA A 115 19.20 -26.94 -5.87
C ALA A 115 17.82 -27.53 -5.58
N CYS A 116 16.81 -27.18 -6.39
CA CYS A 116 15.46 -27.78 -6.33
C CYS A 116 14.54 -27.47 -7.53
N THR A 117 15.00 -26.80 -8.59
CA THR A 117 14.15 -26.45 -9.74
C THR A 117 14.08 -27.61 -10.73
N MET A 118 13.26 -28.62 -10.42
CA MET A 118 12.93 -29.70 -11.36
C MET A 118 11.49 -29.50 -11.86
N PRO A 119 11.28 -29.23 -13.16
CA PRO A 119 9.93 -29.16 -13.72
C PRO A 119 9.21 -30.49 -13.53
N SER A 120 7.90 -30.46 -13.28
CA SER A 120 7.11 -31.69 -13.24
C SER A 120 7.14 -32.37 -14.61
N HIS A 121 7.32 -33.70 -14.61
CA HIS A 121 7.17 -34.50 -15.82
C HIS A 121 5.69 -34.50 -16.24
N GLY A 122 5.38 -33.75 -17.30
CA GLY A 122 4.07 -33.78 -17.93
C GLY A 122 3.85 -35.03 -18.78
N ALA A 123 2.68 -35.13 -19.42
CA ALA A 123 2.34 -36.23 -20.32
C ALA A 123 3.11 -36.20 -21.66
N VAL A 124 3.95 -35.19 -21.88
CA VAL A 124 4.75 -35.01 -23.10
C VAL A 124 6.13 -35.64 -22.96
N GLY A 125 6.64 -36.27 -24.02
CA GLY A 125 7.96 -36.87 -24.02
C GLY A 125 9.08 -35.84 -23.87
N LEU A 126 10.21 -36.24 -23.28
CA LEU A 126 11.37 -35.39 -23.00
C LEU A 126 11.84 -34.58 -24.22
N LYS A 127 11.91 -35.23 -25.40
CA LYS A 127 12.31 -34.58 -26.66
C LYS A 127 11.38 -33.43 -27.05
N THR A 128 10.07 -33.61 -26.86
CA THR A 128 9.07 -32.58 -27.15
C THR A 128 9.15 -31.44 -26.15
N GLN A 129 9.35 -31.75 -24.86
CA GLN A 129 9.49 -30.74 -23.80
C GLN A 129 10.75 -29.89 -23.98
N LEU A 130 11.91 -30.51 -24.25
CA LEU A 130 13.16 -29.80 -24.54
C LEU A 130 13.06 -28.99 -25.84
N GLY A 131 12.41 -29.54 -26.87
CA GLY A 131 12.18 -28.84 -28.14
C GLY A 131 11.29 -27.59 -27.99
N PHE A 132 10.40 -27.56 -27.00
CA PHE A 132 9.62 -26.37 -26.65
C PHE A 132 10.43 -25.39 -25.78
N LEU A 133 11.09 -25.88 -24.71
CA LEU A 133 11.87 -25.04 -23.80
C LEU A 133 13.07 -24.37 -24.48
N GLY A 134 13.63 -25.00 -25.52
CA GLY A 134 14.73 -24.46 -26.31
C GLY A 134 14.32 -23.46 -27.40
N GLN A 135 13.02 -23.26 -27.64
CA GLN A 135 12.54 -22.20 -28.52
C GLN A 135 12.60 -20.89 -27.72
N GLY A 136 13.56 -20.01 -28.07
CA GLY A 136 13.64 -18.69 -27.46
C GLY A 136 12.27 -18.02 -27.42
N THR A 137 11.93 -17.40 -26.28
CA THR A 137 10.62 -16.77 -26.11
C THR A 137 10.44 -15.64 -27.12
N LEU A 138 9.30 -15.63 -27.83
CA LEU A 138 8.86 -14.43 -28.55
C LEU A 138 8.78 -13.24 -27.58
N SER A 139 8.81 -12.01 -28.09
CA SER A 139 8.86 -10.76 -27.30
C SER A 139 7.71 -10.54 -26.29
N SER A 140 6.76 -11.48 -26.19
CA SER A 140 5.74 -11.49 -25.15
C SER A 140 5.54 -12.89 -24.58
N VAL A 141 5.80 -13.04 -23.27
CA VAL A 141 5.34 -14.18 -22.49
C VAL A 141 3.87 -13.95 -22.16
N HIS A 142 3.00 -14.90 -22.53
CA HIS A 142 1.59 -14.84 -22.18
C HIS A 142 1.41 -15.19 -20.70
N ILE A 143 1.55 -14.17 -19.85
CA ILE A 143 1.21 -14.27 -18.43
C ILE A 143 -0.32 -14.32 -18.37
N ASN A 144 -0.89 -15.40 -17.82
CA ASN A 144 -2.33 -15.44 -17.62
C ASN A 144 -2.74 -14.34 -16.62
N LYS A 145 -3.27 -13.24 -17.15
CA LYS A 145 -3.84 -12.14 -16.39
C LYS A 145 -5.34 -12.27 -16.53
N ASP A 146 -6.01 -13.06 -15.68
CA ASP A 146 -7.48 -13.14 -15.61
C ASP A 146 -8.12 -11.81 -15.10
N GLY A 147 -7.50 -10.66 -15.42
CA GLY A 147 -7.79 -9.33 -14.90
C GLY A 147 -7.29 -9.06 -13.48
N TRP A 148 -6.65 -10.04 -12.83
CA TRP A 148 -6.12 -9.86 -11.47
C TRP A 148 -4.87 -8.98 -11.49
N ILE A 149 -4.93 -7.94 -10.68
CA ILE A 149 -3.86 -7.00 -10.37
C ILE A 149 -3.25 -7.43 -9.04
N TYR A 150 -1.93 -7.55 -9.01
CA TYR A 150 -1.16 -7.72 -7.78
C TYR A 150 -0.71 -6.34 -7.32
N GLY A 151 -1.09 -5.98 -6.09
CA GLY A 151 -0.75 -4.69 -5.50
C GLY A 151 -0.22 -4.85 -4.07
N GLN A 152 0.22 -3.72 -3.52
CA GLN A 152 0.64 -3.58 -2.14
C GLN A 152 -0.38 -2.71 -1.41
N ARG A 153 -1.06 -3.30 -0.42
CA ARG A 153 -1.90 -2.57 0.52
C ARG A 153 -1.00 -1.86 1.53
N LEU A 154 -1.17 -0.55 1.66
CA LEU A 154 -0.43 0.24 2.64
C LEU A 154 -1.08 0.13 4.02
N ILE A 155 -0.27 0.02 5.07
CA ILE A 155 -0.67 -0.03 6.47
C ILE A 155 0.05 1.09 7.21
N PHE A 156 -0.67 2.16 7.52
CA PHE A 156 -0.09 3.34 8.14
C PHE A 156 0.15 3.14 9.65
N GLU A 157 1.32 3.54 10.13
CA GLU A 157 1.65 3.51 11.55
C GLU A 157 1.19 4.81 12.23
N THR A 158 0.06 4.75 12.93
CA THR A 158 -0.56 5.93 13.58
C THR A 158 -0.41 5.96 15.09
N ASN A 159 -0.07 4.81 15.71
CA ASN A 159 -0.01 4.67 17.18
C ASN A 159 1.29 5.20 17.81
N ASN A 160 2.37 5.34 17.04
CA ASN A 160 3.70 5.73 17.52
C ASN A 160 4.12 7.06 16.91
N ILE A 161 3.42 8.15 17.24
CA ILE A 161 3.83 9.49 16.79
C ILE A 161 5.11 9.87 17.56
N PRO A 162 6.27 10.04 16.90
CA PRO A 162 7.51 10.40 17.58
C PRO A 162 7.32 11.75 18.30
N ASN A 163 7.85 11.84 19.52
CA ASN A 163 7.82 13.08 20.31
C ASN A 163 8.40 14.23 19.46
N GLN A 164 7.55 15.17 19.04
CA GLN A 164 7.95 16.25 18.15
C GLN A 164 8.97 17.13 18.85
N SER A 165 10.22 17.11 18.38
CA SER A 165 11.16 18.17 18.74
C SER A 165 10.73 19.46 18.04
N LEU A 166 10.79 20.59 18.75
CA LEU A 166 10.48 21.94 18.25
C LEU A 166 11.24 22.33 16.95
N PHE A 167 12.18 21.51 16.48
CA PHE A 167 13.05 21.77 15.34
C PHE A 167 12.70 21.00 14.06
N ARG A 168 11.73 20.07 14.06
CA ARG A 168 11.26 19.41 12.83
C ARG A 168 9.74 19.57 12.68
N LYS A 169 9.33 20.51 11.84
CA LYS A 169 7.94 20.70 11.35
C LYS A 169 7.47 19.62 10.37
N VAL A 170 8.24 18.57 10.15
CA VAL A 170 7.92 17.51 9.17
C VAL A 170 7.67 16.22 9.93
N SER A 171 6.40 15.83 10.05
CA SER A 171 6.00 14.50 10.48
C SER A 171 6.06 13.56 9.28
N PHE A 172 6.88 12.52 9.37
CA PHE A 172 6.86 11.43 8.40
C PHE A 172 5.85 10.39 8.87
N VAL A 173 4.89 10.04 8.02
CA VAL A 173 4.00 8.91 8.24
C VAL A 173 4.71 7.67 7.68
N CYS A 174 4.95 6.68 8.54
CA CYS A 174 5.50 5.39 8.12
C CYS A 174 4.37 4.46 7.69
N ALA A 175 4.62 3.63 6.68
CA ALA A 175 3.67 2.63 6.23
C ALA A 175 4.36 1.32 5.91
N ASP A 176 3.82 0.22 6.43
CA ASP A 176 4.13 -1.12 5.99
C ASP A 176 3.35 -1.49 4.74
N THR A 177 3.76 -2.55 4.05
CA THR A 177 3.03 -3.10 2.90
C THR A 177 2.60 -4.54 3.15
N GLN A 178 1.40 -4.87 2.69
CA GLN A 178 0.93 -6.25 2.61
C GLN A 178 0.42 -6.56 1.20
N PRO A 179 0.76 -7.73 0.63
CA PRO A 179 0.27 -8.12 -0.68
C PRO A 179 -1.25 -8.17 -0.71
N ILE A 180 -1.82 -7.69 -1.81
CA ILE A 180 -3.25 -7.79 -2.11
C ILE A 180 -3.44 -8.16 -3.58
N THR A 181 -4.41 -9.02 -3.85
CA THR A 181 -4.83 -9.33 -5.22
C THR A 181 -6.23 -8.78 -5.43
N LEU A 182 -6.39 -7.92 -6.42
CA LEU A 182 -7.65 -7.25 -6.72
C LEU A 182 -7.89 -7.17 -8.23
N ARG A 183 -9.14 -7.01 -8.64
CA ARG A 183 -9.52 -6.70 -10.02
C ARG A 183 -10.37 -5.45 -10.01
N VAL A 184 -9.97 -4.43 -10.76
CA VAL A 184 -10.70 -3.17 -10.91
C VAL A 184 -11.31 -3.13 -12.30
N ASN A 185 -12.63 -2.98 -12.39
CA ASN A 185 -13.33 -2.87 -13.66
C ASN A 185 -13.48 -1.39 -14.03
N GLN A 186 -12.52 -0.86 -14.78
CA GLN A 186 -12.51 0.57 -15.16
C GLN A 186 -13.64 0.95 -16.13
N ASP A 187 -14.25 -0.02 -16.81
CA ASP A 187 -15.42 0.22 -17.68
C ASP A 187 -16.73 0.32 -16.89
N GLN A 188 -16.71 -0.05 -15.60
CA GLN A 188 -17.89 -0.02 -14.74
C GLN A 188 -17.75 1.04 -13.64
N VAL A 189 -18.05 2.27 -14.01
CA VAL A 189 -18.20 3.39 -13.07
C VAL A 189 -19.51 3.22 -12.30
N ILE A 190 -19.42 3.27 -10.97
CA ILE A 190 -20.56 3.13 -10.06
C ILE A 190 -20.91 4.43 -9.33
N GLY A 191 -20.02 5.43 -9.39
CA GLY A 191 -20.23 6.74 -8.81
C GLY A 191 -19.08 7.68 -9.14
N GLN A 192 -19.35 8.98 -9.05
CA GLN A 192 -18.35 10.03 -9.24
C GLN A 192 -18.63 11.16 -8.26
N GLY A 193 -17.62 11.53 -7.48
CA GLY A 193 -17.62 12.73 -6.65
C GLY A 193 -16.89 13.88 -7.33
N SER A 194 -16.64 14.95 -6.59
CA SER A 194 -15.89 16.11 -7.07
C SER A 194 -14.43 15.79 -7.41
N MET A 195 -13.80 14.88 -6.66
CA MET A 195 -12.35 14.59 -6.77
C MET A 195 -12.03 13.18 -7.26
N ARG A 196 -12.98 12.24 -7.14
CA ARG A 196 -12.75 10.80 -7.36
C ARG A 196 -13.84 10.17 -8.22
N ILE A 197 -13.43 9.27 -9.11
CA ILE A 197 -14.33 8.34 -9.81
C ILE A 197 -14.23 7.00 -9.08
N THR A 198 -15.38 6.36 -8.88
CA THR A 198 -15.51 5.08 -8.20
C THR A 198 -15.84 3.99 -9.20
N TYR A 199 -15.02 2.96 -9.24
CA TYR A 199 -15.15 1.78 -10.10
C TYR A 199 -15.56 0.55 -9.29
N LYS A 200 -16.25 -0.39 -9.93
CA LYS A 200 -16.47 -1.71 -9.32
C LYS A 200 -15.13 -2.44 -9.17
N ALA A 201 -14.90 -3.03 -8.01
CA ALA A 201 -13.71 -3.83 -7.75
C ALA A 201 -14.05 -5.15 -7.04
N VAL A 202 -13.12 -6.10 -7.09
CA VAL A 202 -13.20 -7.36 -6.35
C VAL A 202 -11.84 -7.64 -5.75
N VAL A 203 -11.79 -7.99 -4.46
CA VAL A 203 -10.58 -8.45 -3.79
C VAL A 203 -10.62 -9.98 -3.71
N LYS A 204 -9.51 -10.61 -4.08
CA LYS A 204 -9.31 -12.07 -4.00
C LYS A 204 -8.57 -12.39 -2.71
N ILE A 205 -9.20 -13.17 -1.84
CA ILE A 205 -8.63 -13.70 -0.61
C ILE A 205 -8.33 -15.18 -0.85
N VAL A 206 -7.11 -15.60 -0.53
CA VAL A 206 -6.69 -17.01 -0.60
C VAL A 206 -6.38 -17.46 0.82
N GLU A 207 -7.17 -18.40 1.32
CA GLU A 207 -7.00 -18.95 2.66
C GLU A 207 -5.85 -19.96 2.72
N GLY A 208 -5.37 -20.29 3.93
CA GLY A 208 -4.23 -21.18 4.13
C GLY A 208 -4.44 -22.62 3.63
N ASN A 209 -5.69 -23.03 3.46
CA ASN A 209 -6.11 -24.31 2.85
C ASN A 209 -6.20 -24.25 1.31
N GLY A 210 -5.94 -23.09 0.69
CA GLY A 210 -6.07 -22.85 -0.75
C GLY A 210 -7.47 -22.43 -1.21
N GLU A 211 -8.44 -22.29 -0.30
CA GLU A 211 -9.79 -21.80 -0.61
C GLU A 211 -9.73 -20.35 -1.06
N VAL A 212 -10.55 -20.01 -2.05
CA VAL A 212 -10.58 -18.67 -2.64
C VAL A 212 -11.93 -18.02 -2.35
N THR A 213 -11.89 -16.90 -1.64
CA THR A 213 -13.05 -16.04 -1.43
C THR A 213 -12.90 -14.77 -2.25
N LEU A 214 -13.95 -14.41 -2.99
CA LEU A 214 -14.03 -13.15 -3.71
C LEU A 214 -14.94 -12.19 -2.94
N VAL A 215 -14.42 -11.01 -2.61
CA VAL A 215 -15.16 -10.01 -1.84
C VAL A 215 -15.36 -8.78 -2.71
N ASP A 216 -16.61 -8.32 -2.80
CA ASP A 216 -16.97 -7.11 -3.54
C ASP A 216 -16.40 -5.87 -2.83
N TYR A 217 -15.68 -5.07 -3.60
CA TYR A 217 -15.10 -3.80 -3.19
C TYR A 217 -15.45 -2.73 -4.23
N VAL A 218 -15.12 -1.49 -3.91
CA VAL A 218 -15.08 -0.38 -4.86
C VAL A 218 -13.66 0.17 -4.88
N ALA A 219 -13.20 0.65 -6.03
CA ALA A 219 -11.91 1.28 -6.17
C ALA A 219 -12.10 2.72 -6.63
N LYS A 220 -11.61 3.66 -5.84
CA LYS A 220 -11.67 5.09 -6.13
C LYS A 220 -10.32 5.54 -6.67
N LYS A 221 -10.38 6.32 -7.76
CA LYS A 221 -9.21 6.94 -8.38
C LYS A 221 -9.45 8.45 -8.50
N ARG A 222 -8.41 9.22 -8.18
CA ARG A 222 -8.41 10.67 -8.33
C ARG A 222 -8.23 11.02 -9.81
N PHE A 223 -9.24 11.62 -10.43
CA PHE A 223 -9.29 11.79 -11.89
C PHE A 223 -8.73 13.13 -12.38
N HIS A 224 -8.50 14.07 -11.47
CA HIS A 224 -7.82 15.34 -11.76
C HIS A 224 -6.30 15.25 -11.61
N ASP A 225 -5.78 14.20 -10.97
CA ASP A 225 -4.35 14.04 -10.76
C ASP A 225 -3.69 13.47 -12.03
N LEU A 226 -2.68 14.18 -12.56
CA LEU A 226 -1.93 13.77 -13.75
C LEU A 226 -1.07 12.53 -13.51
N THR A 227 -0.65 12.32 -12.27
CA THR A 227 0.16 11.19 -11.82
C THR A 227 -0.44 10.59 -10.55
N PRO A 228 -0.35 9.26 -10.35
CA PRO A 228 -0.77 8.63 -9.11
C PRO A 228 0.01 9.20 -7.92
N SER A 229 -0.69 9.63 -6.87
CA SER A 229 -0.09 10.21 -5.66
C SER A 229 -0.42 9.36 -4.44
N VAL A 230 0.57 8.70 -3.86
CA VAL A 230 0.40 7.97 -2.59
C VAL A 230 0.04 8.94 -1.46
N GLU A 231 0.67 10.12 -1.42
CA GLU A 231 0.48 11.14 -0.38
C GLU A 231 -1.00 11.54 -0.23
N LYS A 232 -1.68 11.90 -1.32
CA LYS A 232 -3.09 12.31 -1.23
C LYS A 232 -4.00 11.17 -0.75
N HIS A 233 -3.75 9.95 -1.22
CA HIS A 233 -4.52 8.77 -0.79
C HIS A 233 -4.23 8.39 0.67
N ALA A 234 -2.99 8.60 1.12
CA ALA A 234 -2.60 8.43 2.52
C ALA A 234 -3.31 9.46 3.42
N THR A 235 -3.35 10.73 3.01
CA THR A 235 -4.12 11.77 3.72
C THR A 235 -5.61 11.41 3.82
N ASP A 236 -6.20 10.91 2.73
CA ASP A 236 -7.58 10.42 2.73
C ASP A 236 -7.75 9.25 3.75
N ALA A 237 -6.81 8.30 3.80
CA ALA A 237 -6.88 7.16 4.71
C ALA A 237 -6.74 7.56 6.19
N LEU A 238 -5.81 8.48 6.48
CA LEU A 238 -5.64 9.02 7.83
C LEU A 238 -6.88 9.80 8.29
N MET A 239 -7.59 10.47 7.37
CA MET A 239 -8.85 11.14 7.68
C MET A 239 -9.97 10.15 8.03
N TYR A 240 -10.04 9.01 7.35
CA TYR A 240 -10.95 7.92 7.72
C TYR A 240 -10.63 7.35 9.11
N GLU A 241 -9.35 7.15 9.42
CA GLU A 241 -8.92 6.66 10.73
C GLU A 241 -9.25 7.67 11.84
N ALA A 242 -8.98 8.96 11.63
CA ALA A 242 -9.35 10.02 12.55
C ALA A 242 -10.88 10.07 12.78
N SER A 243 -11.66 9.89 11.71
CA SER A 243 -13.11 9.83 11.77
C SER A 243 -13.61 8.62 12.58
N ALA A 244 -12.96 7.47 12.45
CA ALA A 244 -13.26 6.28 13.25
C ALA A 244 -12.96 6.49 14.75
N LEU A 245 -11.85 7.16 15.07
CA LEU A 245 -11.48 7.51 16.46
C LEU A 245 -12.46 8.53 17.08
N LEU A 246 -12.87 9.53 16.31
CA LEU A 246 -13.91 10.49 16.72
C LEU A 246 -15.24 9.77 16.97
N LEU A 247 -15.65 8.88 16.06
CA LEU A 247 -16.90 8.13 16.17
C LEU A 247 -16.88 7.21 17.40
N ASP A 248 -15.78 6.50 17.66
CA ASP A 248 -15.63 5.66 18.84
C ASP A 248 -15.72 6.49 20.14
N SER A 249 -15.11 7.67 20.16
CA SER A 249 -15.19 8.60 21.29
C SER A 249 -16.62 9.12 21.51
N PHE A 250 -17.30 9.54 20.45
CA PHE A 250 -18.71 9.95 20.49
C PHE A 250 -19.62 8.83 21.01
N LYS A 251 -19.44 7.60 20.49
CA LYS A 251 -20.17 6.40 20.94
C LYS A 251 -19.97 6.17 22.45
N LYS A 252 -18.75 6.32 22.96
CA LYS A 252 -18.44 6.19 24.39
C LYS A 252 -19.16 7.25 25.22
N VAL A 253 -19.15 8.51 24.79
CA VAL A 253 -19.84 9.60 25.50
C VAL A 253 -21.34 9.32 25.58
N LEU A 254 -22.01 9.09 24.45
CA LEU A 254 -23.46 8.81 24.43
C LEU A 254 -23.84 7.53 25.18
N SER A 255 -22.99 6.50 25.15
CA SER A 255 -23.27 5.24 25.88
C SER A 255 -23.36 5.42 27.39
N ARG A 256 -22.71 6.47 27.94
CA ARG A 256 -22.75 6.81 29.37
C ARG A 256 -24.03 7.55 29.75
N CYS A 257 -24.77 8.12 28.79
CA CYS A 257 -26.02 8.82 29.03
C CYS A 257 -27.14 7.83 29.39
N ARG A 258 -27.53 7.79 30.66
CA ARG A 258 -28.58 6.89 31.17
C ARG A 258 -29.95 7.19 30.55
N ALA A 259 -30.23 8.46 30.28
CA ALA A 259 -31.49 8.90 29.67
C ALA A 259 -31.58 8.64 28.16
N LEU A 260 -30.50 8.19 27.50
CA LEU A 260 -30.51 7.91 26.05
C LEU A 260 -31.61 6.90 25.69
N HIS A 261 -32.43 7.18 24.69
CA HIS A 261 -33.50 6.26 24.29
C HIS A 261 -32.94 4.96 23.70
N LYS A 262 -33.65 3.83 23.89
CA LYS A 262 -33.18 2.49 23.47
C LYS A 262 -32.96 2.38 21.95
N ALA A 263 -33.75 3.11 21.16
CA ALA A 263 -33.62 3.10 19.70
C ALA A 263 -32.29 3.74 19.24
N TYR A 264 -31.90 4.88 19.83
CA TYR A 264 -30.58 5.48 19.63
C TYR A 264 -29.46 4.53 20.02
N ARG A 265 -29.54 3.88 21.19
CA ARG A 265 -28.50 2.92 21.61
C ARG A 265 -28.26 1.81 20.59
N LYS A 266 -29.34 1.25 20.02
CA LYS A 266 -29.23 0.21 19.00
C LYS A 266 -28.55 0.74 17.72
N LYS A 267 -28.98 1.90 17.22
CA LYS A 267 -28.42 2.48 15.98
C LYS A 267 -26.99 2.99 16.17
N LEU A 268 -26.70 3.61 17.31
CA LEU A 268 -25.37 4.07 17.70
C LEU A 268 -24.33 2.95 17.67
N GLN A 269 -24.70 1.74 18.16
CA GLN A 269 -23.79 0.59 18.14
C GLN A 269 -23.42 0.15 16.72
N LEU A 270 -24.36 0.29 15.77
CA LEU A 270 -24.18 -0.09 14.37
C LEU A 270 -23.38 0.94 13.56
N LEU A 271 -23.22 2.17 14.07
CA LEU A 271 -22.44 3.20 13.37
C LEU A 271 -20.98 2.78 13.28
N GLU A 272 -20.47 2.70 12.05
CA GLU A 272 -19.08 2.32 11.76
C GLU A 272 -18.57 3.08 10.54
N VAL A 273 -17.26 3.37 10.51
CA VAL A 273 -16.58 3.84 9.30
C VAL A 273 -16.23 2.62 8.46
N ILE A 274 -16.49 2.71 7.16
CA ILE A 274 -16.31 1.59 6.23
C ILE A 274 -14.86 1.09 6.20
N ARG A 275 -14.72 -0.23 6.00
CA ARG A 275 -13.43 -0.85 5.73
C ARG A 275 -12.85 -0.29 4.44
N HIS A 276 -11.67 0.31 4.56
CA HIS A 276 -10.96 0.93 3.45
C HIS A 276 -9.47 0.56 3.46
N ALA A 277 -8.77 0.84 2.36
CA ALA A 277 -7.31 0.78 2.29
C ALA A 277 -6.77 1.56 1.08
N VAL A 278 -5.50 1.96 1.15
CA VAL A 278 -4.75 2.43 -0.01
C VAL A 278 -4.02 1.24 -0.64
N VAL A 279 -4.16 1.08 -1.96
CA VAL A 279 -3.50 0.02 -2.73
C VAL A 279 -2.66 0.63 -3.83
N VAL A 280 -1.37 0.31 -3.80
CA VAL A 280 -0.40 0.68 -4.83
C VAL A 280 -0.19 -0.49 -5.78
N THR A 281 -0.05 -0.22 -7.07
CA THR A 281 0.31 -1.22 -8.08
C THR A 281 1.55 -0.77 -8.84
N GLY A 282 2.36 -1.73 -9.28
CA GLY A 282 3.70 -1.45 -9.80
C GLY A 282 4.72 -1.28 -8.67
N ASP A 283 5.75 -0.48 -8.94
CA ASP A 283 6.76 -0.11 -7.94
C ASP A 283 6.16 0.81 -6.87
N VAL A 284 6.52 0.65 -5.61
CA VAL A 284 5.94 1.45 -4.51
C VAL A 284 6.47 2.89 -4.54
N ASP A 285 7.72 3.09 -4.96
CA ASP A 285 8.34 4.42 -5.06
C ASP A 285 7.86 5.15 -6.32
N ILE A 286 7.50 4.40 -7.37
CA ILE A 286 6.97 4.92 -8.64
C ILE A 286 5.72 4.14 -9.04
N PRO A 287 4.59 4.39 -8.36
CA PRO A 287 3.36 3.64 -8.56
C PRO A 287 2.81 3.83 -9.97
N SER A 288 2.45 2.72 -10.61
CA SER A 288 1.70 2.74 -11.88
C SER A 288 0.26 3.21 -11.66
N GLU A 289 -0.35 2.75 -10.56
CA GLU A 289 -1.68 3.16 -10.13
C GLU A 289 -1.75 3.18 -8.60
N VAL A 290 -2.54 4.10 -8.06
CA VAL A 290 -2.91 4.16 -6.66
C VAL A 290 -4.44 4.18 -6.58
N TYR A 291 -4.99 3.24 -5.82
CA TYR A 291 -6.43 3.12 -5.58
C TYR A 291 -6.72 3.32 -4.10
N PHE A 292 -7.78 4.07 -3.80
CA PHE A 292 -8.44 3.99 -2.49
C PHE A 292 -9.56 2.96 -2.60
N ILE A 293 -9.43 1.82 -1.94
CA ILE A 293 -10.45 0.77 -2.00
C ILE A 293 -11.32 0.78 -0.74
N GLU A 294 -12.61 0.50 -0.90
CA GLU A 294 -13.58 0.37 0.18
C GLU A 294 -14.44 -0.87 -0.02
N ALA A 295 -14.95 -1.45 1.06
CA ALA A 295 -15.94 -2.51 0.96
C ALA A 295 -17.17 -2.02 0.15
N ALA A 296 -17.76 -2.88 -0.69
CA ALA A 296 -18.93 -2.48 -1.46
C ALA A 296 -20.17 -2.37 -0.56
N LEU A 297 -20.80 -1.19 -0.54
CA LEU A 297 -22.07 -0.96 0.15
C LEU A 297 -23.25 -1.45 -0.70
N LYS A 298 -24.22 -2.09 -0.07
CA LYS A 298 -25.47 -2.55 -0.69
C LYS A 298 -26.65 -1.83 -0.05
N GLY A 299 -27.34 -0.99 -0.81
CA GLY A 299 -28.53 -0.27 -0.37
C GLY A 299 -28.58 1.14 -0.95
N LYS A 300 -29.54 1.95 -0.48
CA LYS A 300 -29.68 3.34 -0.91
C LYS A 300 -28.58 4.18 -0.25
N TYR A 301 -27.78 4.83 -1.08
CA TYR A 301 -26.75 5.77 -0.65
C TYR A 301 -27.38 7.11 -0.33
N VAL A 302 -27.11 7.66 0.85
CA VAL A 302 -27.62 8.94 1.33
C VAL A 302 -26.49 9.80 1.86
N LYS A 303 -26.68 11.12 1.82
CA LYS A 303 -25.73 12.11 2.36
C LYS A 303 -26.44 12.90 3.46
N TYR A 304 -25.99 12.71 4.71
CA TYR A 304 -26.57 13.34 5.89
C TYR A 304 -26.04 14.76 6.11
N SER A 305 -24.87 15.09 5.59
CA SER A 305 -24.34 16.46 5.57
C SER A 305 -23.28 16.57 4.49
N SER A 306 -22.96 17.79 4.07
CA SER A 306 -21.79 18.07 3.24
C SER A 306 -20.75 18.89 4.00
N ASN A 307 -19.64 19.22 3.34
CA ASN A 307 -18.68 20.20 3.87
C ASN A 307 -19.15 21.66 3.73
N THR A 308 -20.27 21.94 3.06
CA THR A 308 -20.77 23.32 2.80
C THR A 308 -22.25 23.54 3.10
N ASP A 309 -22.98 22.48 3.42
CA ASP A 309 -24.42 22.46 3.66
C ASP A 309 -24.70 21.40 4.72
N PHE A 310 -25.23 21.85 5.85
CA PHE A 310 -25.51 21.04 7.03
C PHE A 310 -27.00 20.95 7.34
N ASN A 311 -27.84 21.50 6.46
CA ASN A 311 -29.28 21.31 6.54
C ASN A 311 -29.59 19.87 6.12
N VAL A 312 -30.31 19.14 6.98
CA VAL A 312 -30.63 17.74 6.71
C VAL A 312 -32.14 17.57 6.66
N ASP A 313 -32.64 17.10 5.52
CA ASP A 313 -34.04 16.73 5.40
C ASP A 313 -34.24 15.31 5.96
N GLU A 314 -34.75 15.22 7.20
CA GLU A 314 -35.05 13.91 7.83
C GLU A 314 -36.11 13.11 7.06
N GLU A 315 -36.88 13.74 6.18
CA GLU A 315 -37.93 13.11 5.38
C GLU A 315 -37.45 12.62 4.02
N GLU A 316 -36.18 12.88 3.66
CA GLU A 316 -35.60 12.40 2.41
C GLU A 316 -35.67 10.86 2.35
N GLU A 317 -36.15 10.34 1.22
CA GLU A 317 -36.32 8.91 1.03
C GLU A 317 -34.98 8.17 1.26
N GLY A 318 -34.98 7.17 2.14
CA GLY A 318 -33.79 6.36 2.46
C GLY A 318 -32.97 6.86 3.64
N ILE A 319 -33.24 8.07 4.13
CA ILE A 319 -32.70 8.55 5.40
C ILE A 319 -33.45 7.85 6.55
N ASP A 320 -32.69 7.29 7.48
CA ASP A 320 -33.22 6.82 8.77
C ASP A 320 -33.15 7.99 9.75
N PRO A 321 -34.28 8.51 10.28
CA PRO A 321 -34.28 9.71 11.12
C PRO A 321 -33.42 9.57 12.39
N ILE A 322 -33.31 8.36 12.95
CA ILE A 322 -32.49 8.12 14.15
C ILE A 322 -31.01 8.22 13.79
N ILE A 323 -30.61 7.67 12.63
CA ILE A 323 -29.23 7.78 12.14
C ILE A 323 -28.94 9.24 11.76
N CYS A 324 -29.86 9.92 11.10
CA CYS A 324 -29.74 11.33 10.74
C CYS A 324 -29.41 12.20 11.96
N ARG A 325 -30.23 12.13 13.02
CA ARG A 325 -29.99 12.87 14.26
C ARG A 325 -28.67 12.49 14.93
N LEU A 326 -28.29 11.21 14.92
CA LEU A 326 -26.99 10.77 15.43
C LEU A 326 -25.82 11.40 14.66
N MET A 327 -25.90 11.48 13.31
CA MET A 327 -24.85 12.08 12.47
C MET A 327 -24.78 13.60 12.63
N ASN A 328 -25.94 14.24 12.70
CA ASN A 328 -26.05 15.68 12.93
C ASN A 328 -25.47 16.07 14.31
N THR A 329 -25.82 15.32 15.37
CA THR A 329 -25.21 15.50 16.70
C THR A 329 -23.73 15.12 16.74
N PHE A 330 -23.29 14.13 15.98
CA PHE A 330 -21.88 13.75 15.92
C PHE A 330 -21.01 14.89 15.33
N THR A 331 -21.52 15.55 14.29
CA THR A 331 -20.92 16.78 13.71
C THR A 331 -20.77 17.85 14.79
N HIS A 332 -21.86 18.20 15.49
CA HIS A 332 -21.86 19.21 16.56
C HIS A 332 -20.96 18.85 17.75
N TRP A 333 -21.03 17.60 18.21
CA TRP A 333 -20.17 17.12 19.28
C TRP A 333 -18.69 17.26 18.93
N SER A 334 -18.29 16.93 17.69
CA SER A 334 -16.89 17.08 17.28
C SER A 334 -16.42 18.55 17.27
N TYR A 335 -17.32 19.48 16.91
CA TYR A 335 -17.06 20.92 16.96
C TYR A 335 -16.93 21.43 18.39
N HIS A 336 -17.82 20.97 19.28
CA HIS A 336 -17.79 21.26 20.69
C HIS A 336 -16.50 20.77 21.36
N GLU A 337 -16.14 19.50 21.16
CA GLU A 337 -14.94 18.90 21.76
C GLU A 337 -13.64 19.56 21.30
N SER A 338 -13.62 20.12 20.10
CA SER A 338 -12.46 20.83 19.57
C SER A 338 -12.37 22.30 20.00
N ALA A 339 -13.33 22.78 20.79
CA ALA A 339 -13.52 24.19 21.14
C ALA A 339 -13.55 25.10 19.90
N GLY A 340 -14.27 24.65 18.87
CA GLY A 340 -14.52 25.42 17.65
C GLY A 340 -13.42 25.35 16.58
N GLN A 341 -12.40 24.50 16.75
CA GLN A 341 -11.25 24.43 15.84
C GLN A 341 -11.47 23.54 14.63
N GLN A 342 -12.24 22.46 14.78
CA GLN A 342 -12.48 21.49 13.72
C GLN A 342 -13.82 20.78 13.91
N LEU A 343 -14.37 20.24 12.83
CA LEU A 343 -15.56 19.40 12.87
C LEU A 343 -15.51 18.30 11.82
N ILE A 344 -16.14 17.17 12.11
CA ILE A 344 -16.39 16.12 11.12
C ILE A 344 -17.67 16.43 10.33
N CYS A 345 -17.66 16.21 9.02
CA CYS A 345 -18.74 16.48 8.08
C CYS A 345 -18.67 15.53 6.87
N ASP A 346 -19.38 15.86 5.78
CA ASP A 346 -19.57 14.97 4.62
C ASP A 346 -20.01 13.56 5.06
N LEU A 347 -20.89 13.49 6.07
CA LEU A 347 -21.34 12.21 6.60
C LEU A 347 -22.31 11.58 5.59
N GLN A 348 -21.92 10.46 5.01
CA GLN A 348 -22.65 9.81 3.92
C GLN A 348 -22.40 8.30 3.90
N GLY A 349 -23.27 7.56 3.23
CA GLY A 349 -23.13 6.12 3.07
C GLY A 349 -24.47 5.39 2.98
N VAL A 350 -24.51 4.15 3.46
CA VAL A 350 -25.71 3.31 3.43
C VAL A 350 -26.08 2.88 4.84
N GLY A 351 -27.25 3.32 5.30
CA GLY A 351 -27.70 3.06 6.67
C GLY A 351 -26.68 3.58 7.69
N PRO A 352 -26.17 2.73 8.61
CA PRO A 352 -25.25 3.16 9.67
C PRO A 352 -23.78 3.18 9.25
N ILE A 353 -23.44 2.77 8.02
CA ILE A 353 -22.05 2.69 7.58
C ILE A 353 -21.65 4.00 6.91
N ILE A 354 -20.67 4.69 7.51
CA ILE A 354 -20.11 5.96 7.04
C ILE A 354 -18.99 5.69 6.05
N THR A 355 -18.99 6.42 4.95
CA THR A 355 -17.90 6.45 3.98
C THR A 355 -17.66 7.88 3.52
N ASP A 356 -16.45 8.14 3.03
CA ASP A 356 -16.00 9.45 2.57
C ASP A 356 -16.31 10.60 3.55
N PRO A 357 -15.99 10.46 4.86
CA PRO A 357 -16.11 11.57 5.78
C PRO A 357 -15.08 12.65 5.44
N GLN A 358 -15.35 13.89 5.84
CA GLN A 358 -14.42 15.01 5.76
C GLN A 358 -14.23 15.63 7.14
N ILE A 359 -13.02 16.10 7.44
CA ILE A 359 -12.76 16.97 8.60
C ILE A 359 -12.45 18.38 8.08
N ILE A 360 -13.19 19.37 8.58
CA ILE A 360 -12.93 20.79 8.32
C ILE A 360 -12.19 21.37 9.52
N ASP A 361 -11.23 22.25 9.26
CA ASP A 361 -10.34 22.78 10.27
C ASP A 361 -10.00 24.26 10.04
N VAL A 362 -9.95 25.05 11.12
CA VAL A 362 -9.54 26.46 11.04
C VAL A 362 -8.16 26.65 10.39
N ASP A 363 -7.29 25.64 10.46
CA ASP A 363 -6.06 25.56 9.67
C ASP A 363 -6.34 24.87 8.32
N GLN A 364 -6.39 25.69 7.26
CA GLN A 364 -6.60 25.24 5.88
C GLN A 364 -5.51 24.29 5.35
N THR A 365 -4.37 24.16 6.04
CA THR A 365 -3.26 23.28 5.63
C THR A 365 -3.39 21.86 6.17
N ARG A 366 -4.36 21.61 7.07
CA ARG A 366 -4.64 20.28 7.61
C ARG A 366 -5.67 19.52 6.76
N TRP A 367 -5.65 18.20 6.89
CA TRP A 367 -6.61 17.26 6.28
C TRP A 367 -6.58 17.24 4.74
N ALA A 368 -7.55 16.53 4.14
CA ALA A 368 -7.66 16.38 2.70
C ALA A 368 -8.26 17.62 2.00
N ASP A 369 -8.26 17.62 0.67
CA ASP A 369 -8.68 18.75 -0.20
C ASP A 369 -10.09 19.31 0.08
N GLY A 370 -10.96 18.54 0.75
CA GLY A 370 -12.29 19.00 1.15
C GLY A 370 -12.31 19.97 2.35
N ASN A 371 -11.17 20.26 2.97
CA ASN A 371 -11.05 21.23 4.05
C ASN A 371 -11.20 22.68 3.51
N ASN A 372 -12.43 23.19 3.57
CA ASN A 372 -12.76 24.58 3.24
C ASN A 372 -12.66 25.54 4.44
N SER A 373 -12.09 25.06 5.55
CA SER A 373 -11.74 25.82 6.74
C SER A 373 -12.89 26.68 7.31
N ASN A 374 -12.61 27.95 7.63
CA ASN A 374 -13.56 28.88 8.24
C ASN A 374 -14.86 29.06 7.43
N TYR A 375 -14.88 28.77 6.13
CA TYR A 375 -16.10 28.84 5.33
C TYR A 375 -17.09 27.74 5.74
N GLY A 376 -16.64 26.47 5.76
CA GLY A 376 -17.51 25.36 6.14
C GLY A 376 -17.87 25.38 7.62
N ILE A 377 -16.97 25.83 8.50
CA ILE A 377 -17.30 26.04 9.92
C ILE A 377 -18.42 27.07 10.06
N ARG A 378 -18.35 28.19 9.34
CA ARG A 378 -19.43 29.20 9.36
C ARG A 378 -20.74 28.63 8.84
N LYS A 379 -20.70 27.86 7.76
CA LYS A 379 -21.89 27.17 7.22
C LYS A 379 -22.50 26.23 8.25
N PHE A 380 -21.69 25.44 8.94
CA PHE A 380 -22.16 24.61 10.04
C PHE A 380 -22.84 25.43 11.15
N VAL A 381 -22.23 26.54 11.58
CA VAL A 381 -22.82 27.42 12.62
C VAL A 381 -24.13 28.04 12.15
N GLU A 382 -24.25 28.40 10.87
CA GLU A 382 -25.47 28.99 10.29
C GLU A 382 -26.61 27.97 10.12
N ASP A 383 -26.29 26.74 9.71
CA ASP A 383 -27.26 25.73 9.27
C ASP A 383 -27.63 24.71 10.37
N HIS A 384 -26.82 24.55 11.42
CA HIS A 384 -27.02 23.49 12.40
C HIS A 384 -28.17 23.79 13.37
N GLU A 385 -29.20 22.95 13.33
CA GLU A 385 -30.25 22.92 14.34
C GLU A 385 -29.98 21.81 15.37
N CYS A 386 -29.89 22.19 16.64
CA CYS A 386 -29.75 21.22 17.73
C CYS A 386 -30.97 20.30 17.82
N ASN A 387 -30.71 19.01 18.07
CA ASN A 387 -31.74 18.01 18.33
C ASN A 387 -31.65 17.48 19.78
N GLU A 388 -32.54 16.55 20.15
CA GLU A 388 -32.64 16.03 21.52
C GLU A 388 -31.36 15.37 22.04
N LEU A 389 -30.48 14.90 21.15
CA LEU A 389 -29.19 14.32 21.54
C LEU A 389 -28.14 15.41 21.84
N CYS A 390 -28.20 16.56 21.15
CA CYS A 390 -27.34 17.70 21.46
C CYS A 390 -27.67 18.22 22.86
N GLU A 391 -28.97 18.35 23.18
CA GLU A 391 -29.46 18.73 24.50
C GLU A 391 -29.08 17.70 25.57
N LEU A 392 -29.24 16.40 25.28
CA LEU A 392 -28.86 15.31 26.19
C LEU A 392 -27.35 15.31 26.52
N LEU A 393 -26.52 15.79 25.60
CA LEU A 393 -25.08 15.93 25.77
C LEU A 393 -24.67 17.28 26.37
N GLU A 394 -25.62 18.19 26.61
CA GLU A 394 -25.37 19.54 27.11
C GLU A 394 -24.35 20.31 26.25
N LEU A 395 -24.41 20.12 24.92
CA LEU A 395 -23.50 20.81 24.00
C LEU A 395 -23.81 22.30 23.95
N SER A 396 -22.79 23.15 24.09
CA SER A 396 -22.93 24.58 23.84
C SER A 396 -23.43 24.83 22.40
N PRO A 397 -24.33 25.80 22.17
CA PRO A 397 -24.75 26.18 20.82
C PRO A 397 -23.55 26.53 19.93
N PRO A 398 -23.57 26.19 18.63
CA PRO A 398 -22.46 26.47 17.71
C PRO A 398 -22.00 27.94 17.71
N GLU A 399 -22.93 28.89 17.78
CA GLU A 399 -22.65 30.32 17.79
C GLU A 399 -21.85 30.73 19.03
N GLN A 400 -22.20 30.17 20.19
CA GLN A 400 -21.51 30.43 21.44
C GLN A 400 -20.06 29.89 21.39
N ILE A 401 -19.87 28.67 20.88
CA ILE A 401 -18.53 28.08 20.71
C ILE A 401 -17.67 28.96 19.78
N GLU A 402 -18.26 29.44 18.68
CA GLU A 402 -17.55 30.30 17.72
C GLU A 402 -17.12 31.63 18.35
N GLU A 403 -17.99 32.26 19.16
CA GLU A 403 -17.69 33.49 19.89
C GLU A 403 -16.57 33.28 20.93
N GLU A 404 -16.64 32.23 21.73
CA GLU A 404 -15.63 31.88 22.73
C GLU A 404 -14.27 31.62 22.07
N HIS A 405 -14.25 30.93 20.93
CA HIS A 405 -13.04 30.69 20.15
C HIS A 405 -12.43 32.00 19.62
N LYS A 406 -13.26 32.92 19.10
CA LYS A 406 -12.82 34.25 18.63
C LYS A 406 -12.21 35.07 19.78
N GLN A 407 -12.85 35.10 20.94
CA GLN A 407 -12.35 35.81 22.12
C GLN A 407 -11.02 35.24 22.62
N SER A 408 -10.91 33.90 22.70
CA SER A 408 -9.68 33.20 23.07
C SER A 408 -8.53 33.54 22.11
N SER A 409 -8.80 33.55 20.80
CA SER A 409 -7.81 33.88 19.77
C SER A 409 -7.30 35.32 19.88
N ILE A 410 -8.18 36.29 20.13
CA ILE A 410 -7.81 37.70 20.35
C ILE A 410 -6.95 37.84 21.60
N SER A 411 -7.31 37.15 22.69
CA SER A 411 -6.53 37.19 23.93
C SER A 411 -5.10 36.65 23.74
N LYS A 412 -4.94 35.55 22.99
CA LYS A 412 -3.63 34.96 22.66
C LYS A 412 -2.78 35.91 21.79
N ALA A 413 -3.39 36.55 20.78
CA ALA A 413 -2.71 37.54 19.94
C ALA A 413 -2.24 38.77 20.74
N ASN A 414 -3.05 39.23 21.70
CA ASN A 414 -2.68 40.33 22.60
C ASN A 414 -1.55 39.94 23.57
N LEU A 415 -1.53 38.68 24.04
CA LEU A 415 -0.45 38.14 24.87
C LEU A 415 0.88 38.00 24.08
N SER A 416 0.83 37.61 22.80
CA SER A 416 2.03 37.49 21.95
C SER A 416 2.61 38.85 21.52
N ASN A 417 1.79 39.90 21.44
CA ASN A 417 2.19 41.25 21.05
C ASN A 417 2.68 42.12 22.21
N ASN A 418 2.75 41.61 23.44
CA ASN A 418 3.17 42.37 24.60
C ASN A 418 4.73 42.41 24.68
N PRO A 419 5.40 43.58 24.52
CA PRO A 419 6.87 43.66 24.45
C PRO A 419 7.58 43.34 25.77
N SER A 420 6.83 43.17 26.86
CA SER A 420 7.32 43.06 28.24
C SER A 420 7.77 41.66 28.66
N LYS A 421 7.71 40.64 27.78
CA LYS A 421 8.25 39.29 28.05
C LYS A 421 9.40 38.84 27.14
N LYS A 422 10.00 39.73 26.36
CA LYS A 422 11.34 39.51 25.76
C LYS A 422 12.44 40.15 26.62
N LYS A 423 12.59 39.67 27.86
CA LYS A 423 13.79 39.90 28.69
C LYS A 423 13.73 39.03 29.95
N ARG A 424 14.29 37.82 29.87
CA ARG A 424 15.35 37.33 30.74
C ARG A 424 15.84 35.98 30.28
#